data_AF-A0AAE0XYZ1-F1
#
_entry.id   AF-A0AAE0XYZ1-F1
#
_cell.length_a   1.000
_cell.length_b   1.000
_cell.length_c   1.000
_cell.angle_alpha   90.00
_cell.angle_beta   90.00
_cell.angle_gamma   90.00
#
_symmetry.space_group_name_H-M   'P 1'
#
loop_
_entity.id
_entity.type
_entity.pdbx_description
1 polymer ?
#
loop_
_entity_poly.entity_id
_entity_poly.type
_entity_poly.pdbx_seq_one_letter_code
_entity_poly.pdbx_strand_id
1 'polypeptide(L)'
;MGKRLLDKVNECKGKVYTVDKKKIKGIGGAGKLTKAAIKRIQGHYGGAIRKNVNDLEKMKKAIWAIWYHRKGKHTECGSWCDGSNKNILPEFVLEEIRNIFEDLSSDNLLKKCLHGGTQNANESFHNLIWDRCPKTTFVGKDRLQIAVFDGTIVFNDGEMQRCDVFKELGLKVGYHQKSGFRKLDSNRVTAAEKQIRKGNKQKRAQRTIMAVQEENGDDSYLAGGH
;
A
#
# COMPACT_ATOMS: atom_id res chain seq x y z
N MET A 1 4.34 4.99 -4.23
CA MET A 1 5.42 5.94 -3.86
C MET A 1 6.78 5.26 -3.74
N GLY A 2 7.06 4.48 -2.67
CA GLY A 2 8.41 3.97 -2.39
C GLY A 2 9.08 3.18 -3.53
N LYS A 3 8.36 2.23 -4.14
CA LYS A 3 8.88 1.47 -5.30
C LYS A 3 9.25 2.38 -6.48
N ARG A 4 8.38 3.32 -6.87
CA ARG A 4 8.67 4.28 -7.96
C ARG A 4 9.92 5.11 -7.69
N LEU A 5 10.13 5.54 -6.44
CA LEU A 5 11.34 6.26 -6.05
C LEU A 5 12.59 5.36 -6.15
N LEU A 6 12.51 4.09 -5.72
CA LEU A 6 13.61 3.12 -5.87
C LEU A 6 13.92 2.84 -7.33
N ASP A 7 12.90 2.64 -8.16
CA ASP A 7 13.04 2.40 -9.59
C ASP A 7 13.70 3.61 -10.27
N LYS A 8 13.30 4.83 -9.89
CA LYS A 8 13.91 6.07 -10.41
C LYS A 8 15.37 6.24 -9.99
N VAL A 9 15.73 5.84 -8.77
CA VAL A 9 17.13 5.79 -8.32
C VAL A 9 17.95 4.83 -9.19
N ASN A 10 17.39 3.67 -9.52
CA ASN A 10 18.05 2.69 -10.39
C ASN A 10 18.19 3.19 -11.83
N GLU A 11 17.14 3.78 -12.38
CA GLU A 11 17.13 4.41 -13.72
C GLU A 11 18.22 5.49 -13.82
N CYS A 12 18.38 6.32 -12.79
CA CYS A 12 19.33 7.41 -12.79
C CYS A 12 20.74 7.00 -12.33
N LYS A 13 21.02 5.72 -12.07
CA LYS A 13 22.32 5.25 -11.53
C LYS A 13 23.51 5.60 -12.44
N GLY A 14 23.30 5.67 -13.75
CA GLY A 14 24.30 6.03 -14.75
C GLY A 14 24.41 7.52 -15.05
N LYS A 15 23.39 8.33 -14.70
CA LYS A 15 23.34 9.76 -15.02
C LYS A 15 24.37 10.54 -14.21
N VAL A 16 24.93 11.59 -14.81
CA VAL A 16 25.88 12.50 -14.16
C VAL A 16 25.28 13.89 -14.14
N TYR A 17 25.28 14.50 -12.96
CA TYR A 17 24.77 15.84 -12.69
C TYR A 17 25.95 16.73 -12.32
N THR A 18 25.91 18.00 -12.71
CA THR A 18 26.92 18.98 -12.32
C THR A 18 26.33 19.91 -11.26
N VAL A 19 26.90 19.89 -10.05
CA VAL A 19 26.49 20.74 -8.93
C VAL A 19 27.74 21.44 -8.41
N ASP A 20 27.73 22.77 -8.34
CA ASP A 20 28.87 23.59 -7.89
C ASP A 20 30.20 23.21 -8.55
N LYS A 21 30.16 23.04 -9.89
CA LYS A 21 31.29 22.60 -10.74
C LYS A 21 31.82 21.19 -10.45
N LYS A 22 31.17 20.41 -9.58
CA LYS A 22 31.50 19.00 -9.29
C LYS A 22 30.55 18.06 -10.01
N LYS A 23 31.10 16.99 -10.59
CA LYS A 23 30.31 15.92 -11.21
C LYS A 23 29.84 14.92 -10.14
N ILE A 24 28.53 14.76 -10.02
CA ILE A 24 27.88 13.83 -9.10
C ILE A 24 27.18 12.76 -9.92
N LYS A 25 27.47 11.49 -9.64
CA LYS A 25 26.82 10.36 -10.31
C LYS A 25 25.57 9.91 -9.56
N GLY A 26 24.46 9.84 -10.30
CA GLY A 26 23.15 9.35 -9.87
C GLY A 26 22.50 10.12 -8.72
N ILE A 27 21.24 9.80 -8.46
CA ILE A 27 20.42 10.47 -7.44
C ILE A 27 20.32 9.71 -6.11
N GLY A 28 20.90 8.50 -6.03
CA GLY A 28 20.89 7.67 -4.81
C GLY A 28 22.14 7.83 -3.94
N GLY A 29 21.99 7.69 -2.61
CA GLY A 29 23.10 7.67 -1.65
C GLY A 29 23.06 8.79 -0.60
N ALA A 30 24.08 8.84 0.25
CA ALA A 30 24.21 9.88 1.30
C ALA A 30 24.18 11.29 0.69
N GLY A 31 23.51 12.22 1.37
CA GLY A 31 23.27 13.59 0.86
C GLY A 31 22.27 13.67 -0.32
N LYS A 32 21.70 12.54 -0.75
CA LYS A 32 20.73 12.43 -1.84
C LYS A 32 19.57 11.52 -1.42
N LEU A 33 18.98 10.77 -2.34
CA LEU A 33 17.86 9.89 -2.05
C LEU A 33 18.33 8.53 -1.48
N THR A 34 18.31 8.39 -0.15
CA THR A 34 18.60 7.12 0.54
C THR A 34 17.37 6.23 0.68
N LYS A 35 17.55 4.93 0.93
CA LYS A 35 16.43 4.01 1.24
C LYS A 35 15.60 4.49 2.45
N ALA A 36 16.27 5.05 3.47
CA ALA A 36 15.61 5.62 4.63
C ALA A 36 14.78 6.87 4.26
N ALA A 37 15.32 7.77 3.44
CA ALA A 37 14.59 8.94 2.95
C ALA A 37 13.37 8.53 2.11
N ILE A 38 13.50 7.52 1.24
CA ILE A 38 12.39 6.96 0.46
C ILE A 38 11.29 6.42 1.38
N LYS A 39 11.66 5.67 2.42
CA LYS A 39 10.72 5.12 3.40
C LYS A 39 9.97 6.23 4.14
N ARG A 40 10.66 7.30 4.54
CA ARG A 40 10.04 8.51 5.15
C ARG A 40 9.05 9.17 4.20
N ILE A 41 9.45 9.45 2.96
CA ILE A 41 8.57 10.06 1.94
C ILE A 41 7.34 9.19 1.69
N GLN A 42 7.51 7.87 1.56
CA GLN A 42 6.41 6.93 1.43
C GLN A 42 5.45 6.98 2.63
N GLY A 43 5.99 7.16 3.83
CA GLY A 43 5.20 7.29 5.04
C GLY A 43 4.36 8.54 5.09
N HIS A 44 4.98 9.70 4.82
CA HIS A 44 4.27 10.97 4.77
C HIS A 44 3.19 10.93 3.69
N TYR A 45 3.47 10.34 2.53
CA TYR A 45 2.50 10.16 1.45
C TYR A 45 1.29 9.32 1.91
N GLY A 46 1.54 8.18 2.54
CA GLY A 46 0.45 7.36 3.10
C GLY A 46 -0.34 8.08 4.19
N GLY A 47 0.33 8.90 5.01
CA GLY A 47 -0.30 9.75 6.01
C GLY A 47 -1.17 10.84 5.38
N ALA A 48 -0.70 11.50 4.31
CA ALA A 48 -1.43 12.53 3.59
C ALA A 48 -2.73 12.00 3.00
N ILE A 49 -2.73 10.77 2.46
CA ILE A 49 -3.95 10.12 1.99
C ILE A 49 -4.89 9.81 3.16
N ARG A 50 -4.40 9.14 4.21
CA ARG A 50 -5.25 8.68 5.32
C ARG A 50 -5.85 9.81 6.16
N LYS A 51 -5.17 10.96 6.27
CA LYS A 51 -5.65 12.11 7.06
C LYS A 51 -6.66 12.98 6.31
N ASN A 52 -6.74 12.85 4.98
CA ASN A 52 -7.58 13.69 4.12
C ASN A 52 -8.56 12.85 3.28
N VAL A 53 -9.05 11.74 3.86
CA VAL A 53 -10.15 10.94 3.30
C VAL A 53 -11.35 11.88 3.08
N ASN A 54 -12.07 11.70 1.97
CA ASN A 54 -13.18 12.55 1.51
C ASN A 54 -12.83 13.98 1.03
N ASP A 55 -11.56 14.41 1.07
CA ASP A 55 -11.15 15.75 0.59
C ASP A 55 -9.99 15.67 -0.40
N LEU A 56 -10.33 15.76 -1.69
CA LEU A 56 -9.38 15.60 -2.79
C LEU A 56 -8.34 16.72 -2.83
N GLU A 57 -8.77 17.96 -2.66
CA GLU A 57 -7.90 19.13 -2.77
C GLU A 57 -6.94 19.19 -1.58
N LYS A 58 -7.44 18.92 -0.37
CA LYS A 58 -6.59 18.83 0.82
C LYS A 58 -5.62 17.66 0.74
N MET A 59 -6.02 16.53 0.15
CA MET A 59 -5.14 15.39 -0.09
C MET A 59 -4.00 15.74 -1.04
N LYS A 60 -4.30 16.37 -2.19
CA LYS A 60 -3.28 16.87 -3.13
C LYS A 60 -2.34 17.86 -2.46
N LYS A 61 -2.90 18.85 -1.78
CA LYS A 61 -2.12 19.89 -1.07
C LYS A 61 -1.16 19.25 -0.07
N ALA A 62 -1.63 18.29 0.72
CA ALA A 62 -0.81 17.56 1.68
C ALA A 62 0.27 16.69 1.01
N ILE A 63 0.02 16.12 -0.18
CA ILE A 63 1.03 15.38 -0.94
C ILE A 63 2.12 16.34 -1.46
N TRP A 64 1.74 17.48 -2.02
CA TRP A 64 2.69 18.49 -2.53
C TRP A 64 3.50 19.15 -1.41
N ALA A 65 2.91 19.32 -0.23
CA ALA A 65 3.64 19.77 0.97
C ALA A 65 4.86 18.89 1.29
N ILE A 66 4.80 17.58 1.01
CA ILE A 66 5.95 16.68 1.20
C ILE A 66 7.07 17.04 0.23
N TRP A 67 6.76 17.35 -1.03
CA TRP A 67 7.77 17.74 -2.01
C TRP A 67 8.41 19.08 -1.62
N TYR A 68 7.61 20.06 -1.23
CA TYR A 68 8.10 21.36 -0.75
C TYR A 68 8.95 21.26 0.52
N HIS A 69 8.57 20.40 1.47
CA HIS A 69 9.38 20.09 2.64
C HIS A 69 10.77 19.56 2.24
N ARG A 70 10.85 18.68 1.24
CA ARG A 70 12.15 18.18 0.73
C ARG A 70 12.97 19.25 0.02
N LYS A 71 12.34 20.35 -0.40
CA LYS A 71 13.00 21.57 -0.90
C LYS A 71 13.40 22.54 0.23
N GLY A 72 13.07 22.25 1.48
CA GLY A 72 13.31 23.14 2.63
C GLY A 72 12.23 24.21 2.82
N LYS A 73 11.07 24.08 2.16
CA LYS A 73 9.92 24.97 2.34
C LYS A 73 8.89 24.31 3.26
N HIS A 74 8.74 24.84 4.47
CA HIS A 74 7.88 24.25 5.52
C HIS A 74 6.50 24.87 5.65
N THR A 75 6.12 25.80 4.76
CA THR A 75 4.90 26.62 4.87
C THR A 75 3.59 25.83 4.96
N GLU A 76 3.54 24.64 4.33
CA GLU A 76 2.34 23.82 4.20
C GLU A 76 2.52 22.43 4.85
N CYS A 77 3.55 22.29 5.69
CA CYS A 77 3.84 21.02 6.34
C CYS A 77 2.76 20.64 7.37
N GLY A 78 2.53 19.33 7.50
CA GLY A 78 1.66 18.81 8.55
C GLY A 78 2.40 18.66 9.88
N SER A 79 1.68 18.13 10.88
CA SER A 79 2.18 17.86 12.24
C SER A 79 3.39 16.92 12.35
N TRP A 80 3.86 16.34 11.24
CA TRP A 80 5.02 15.45 11.17
C TRP A 80 6.32 16.21 10.91
N CYS A 81 6.25 17.52 10.68
CA CYS A 81 7.40 18.37 10.41
C CYS A 81 7.77 19.15 11.66
N ASP A 82 9.03 19.02 12.10
CA ASP A 82 9.62 19.76 13.21
C ASP A 82 10.10 21.17 12.81
N GLY A 83 9.86 21.58 11.56
CA GLY A 83 10.32 22.86 11.00
C GLY A 83 11.82 22.90 10.70
N SER A 84 12.52 21.77 10.86
CA SER A 84 13.96 21.69 10.63
C SER A 84 14.28 21.35 9.16
N ASN A 85 15.46 21.78 8.72
CA ASN A 85 16.01 21.44 7.41
C ASN A 85 16.73 20.07 7.40
N LYS A 86 16.43 19.21 8.37
CA LYS A 86 16.92 17.83 8.39
C LYS A 86 16.22 17.09 7.26
N ASN A 87 16.96 16.52 6.31
CA ASN A 87 16.48 15.74 5.16
C ASN A 87 15.96 16.55 3.94
N ILE A 88 16.56 17.71 3.67
CA ILE A 88 16.45 18.37 2.36
C ILE A 88 17.13 17.51 1.29
N LEU A 89 16.57 17.52 0.09
CA LEU A 89 17.17 16.90 -1.09
C LEU A 89 17.74 17.98 -2.02
N PRO A 90 18.87 17.73 -2.69
CA PRO A 90 19.40 18.63 -3.71
C PRO A 90 18.40 18.85 -4.85
N GLU A 91 18.44 20.03 -5.49
CA GLU A 91 17.49 20.40 -6.55
C GLU A 91 17.45 19.39 -7.71
N PHE A 92 18.61 18.93 -8.18
CA PHE A 92 18.68 17.93 -9.26
C PHE A 92 18.00 16.59 -8.90
N VAL A 93 17.94 16.24 -7.61
CA VAL A 93 17.21 15.05 -7.14
C VAL A 93 15.71 15.33 -7.13
N LEU A 94 15.30 16.53 -6.70
CA LEU A 94 13.91 16.97 -6.68
C LEU A 94 13.30 17.04 -8.08
N GLU A 95 14.06 17.52 -9.06
CA GLU A 95 13.68 17.54 -10.47
C GLU A 95 13.40 16.13 -11.00
N GLU A 96 14.29 15.17 -10.72
CA GLU A 96 14.13 13.79 -11.20
C GLU A 96 12.95 13.05 -10.55
N ILE A 97 12.53 13.43 -9.34
CA ILE A 97 11.40 12.76 -8.66
C ILE A 97 10.08 13.54 -8.78
N ARG A 98 10.08 14.74 -9.39
CA ARG A 98 8.89 15.59 -9.50
C ARG A 98 7.76 14.89 -10.24
N ASN A 99 8.06 14.25 -11.36
CA ASN A 99 7.08 13.50 -12.15
C ASN A 99 6.38 12.40 -11.33
N ILE A 100 7.08 11.78 -10.38
CA ILE A 100 6.48 10.77 -9.48
C ILE A 100 5.43 11.42 -8.58
N PHE A 101 5.68 12.64 -8.09
CA PHE A 101 4.69 13.38 -7.31
C PHE A 101 3.51 13.85 -8.16
N GLU A 102 3.75 14.29 -9.39
CA GLU A 102 2.70 14.66 -10.34
C GLU A 102 1.78 13.46 -10.64
N ASP A 103 2.36 12.32 -11.02
CA ASP A 103 1.59 11.10 -11.28
C ASP A 103 0.77 10.66 -10.05
N LEU A 104 1.40 10.70 -8.88
CA LEU A 104 0.80 10.24 -7.63
C LEU A 104 -0.11 11.27 -6.96
N SER A 105 -0.21 12.48 -7.50
CA SER A 105 -1.18 13.50 -7.09
C SER A 105 -2.28 13.73 -8.13
N SER A 106 -2.31 12.91 -9.20
CA SER A 106 -3.33 13.00 -10.24
C SER A 106 -4.75 12.73 -9.70
N ASP A 107 -5.71 13.49 -10.20
CA ASP A 107 -7.12 13.37 -9.80
C ASP A 107 -7.69 11.97 -9.97
N ASN A 108 -7.38 11.34 -11.11
CA ASN A 108 -7.87 10.00 -11.43
C ASN A 108 -7.37 8.95 -10.43
N LEU A 109 -6.17 9.16 -9.88
CA LEU A 109 -5.63 8.28 -8.85
C LEU A 109 -6.25 8.60 -7.49
N LEU A 110 -6.22 9.87 -7.08
CA LEU A 110 -6.62 10.26 -5.72
C LEU A 110 -8.12 10.14 -5.48
N LYS A 111 -8.98 10.30 -6.51
CA LYS A 111 -10.42 10.01 -6.40
C LYS A 111 -10.69 8.58 -5.94
N LYS A 112 -9.84 7.62 -6.33
CA LYS A 112 -9.93 6.22 -5.88
C LYS A 112 -9.47 6.04 -4.43
N CYS A 113 -8.75 7.00 -3.86
CA CYS A 113 -8.32 6.97 -2.47
C CYS A 113 -9.29 7.67 -1.51
N LEU A 114 -10.28 8.40 -2.02
CA LEU A 114 -11.22 9.19 -1.22
C LEU A 114 -12.04 8.34 -0.25
N HIS A 115 -12.36 7.10 -0.61
CA HIS A 115 -13.13 6.19 0.24
C HIS A 115 -12.29 5.51 1.33
N GLY A 116 -10.97 5.78 1.39
CA GLY A 116 -10.07 5.28 2.45
C GLY A 116 -9.90 3.76 2.51
N GLY A 117 -10.34 3.03 1.48
CA GLY A 117 -10.32 1.56 1.47
C GLY A 117 -8.95 0.98 1.17
N THR A 118 -8.73 -0.27 1.60
CA THR A 118 -7.52 -1.05 1.34
C THR A 118 -7.71 -2.00 0.16
N GLN A 119 -6.63 -2.38 -0.51
CA GLN A 119 -6.68 -3.38 -1.60
C GLN A 119 -6.86 -4.83 -1.11
N ASN A 120 -6.84 -5.07 0.21
CA ASN A 120 -6.88 -6.40 0.83
C ASN A 120 -8.07 -7.26 0.36
N ALA A 121 -9.26 -6.66 0.18
CA ALA A 121 -10.44 -7.37 -0.28
C ALA A 121 -10.22 -7.95 -1.69
N ASN A 122 -9.70 -7.13 -2.61
CA ASN A 122 -9.42 -7.54 -3.99
C ASN A 122 -8.31 -8.59 -4.05
N GLU A 123 -7.26 -8.43 -3.23
CA GLU A 123 -6.18 -9.42 -3.13
C GLU A 123 -6.69 -10.76 -2.59
N SER A 124 -7.54 -10.73 -1.55
CA SER A 124 -8.16 -11.94 -0.99
C SER A 124 -9.09 -12.62 -2.00
N PHE A 125 -9.88 -11.87 -2.75
CA PHE A 125 -10.74 -12.41 -3.81
C PHE A 125 -9.93 -13.07 -4.92
N HIS A 126 -8.90 -12.38 -5.42
CA HIS A 126 -8.02 -12.93 -6.44
C HIS A 126 -7.33 -14.22 -5.98
N ASN A 127 -6.87 -14.28 -4.72
CA ASN A 127 -6.27 -15.49 -4.17
C ASN A 127 -7.24 -16.69 -4.21
N LEU A 128 -8.54 -16.50 -3.96
CA LEU A 128 -9.53 -17.57 -4.09
C LEU A 128 -9.60 -18.10 -5.53
N ILE A 129 -9.61 -17.22 -6.53
CA ILE A 129 -9.63 -17.62 -7.94
C ILE A 129 -8.37 -18.42 -8.28
N TRP A 130 -7.18 -17.95 -7.86
CA TRP A 130 -5.91 -18.59 -8.21
C TRP A 130 -5.67 -19.92 -7.48
N ASP A 131 -6.26 -20.10 -6.30
CA ASP A 131 -6.27 -21.39 -5.60
C ASP A 131 -7.05 -22.46 -6.38
N ARG A 132 -8.15 -22.06 -7.05
CA ARG A 132 -8.98 -22.93 -7.89
C ARG A 132 -8.39 -23.12 -9.29
N CYS A 133 -7.78 -22.07 -9.83
CA CYS A 133 -7.25 -22.00 -11.19
C CYS A 133 -5.88 -21.31 -11.19
N PRO A 134 -4.77 -22.04 -10.97
CA PRO A 134 -3.46 -21.44 -10.85
C PRO A 134 -3.03 -20.69 -12.12
N LYS A 135 -2.39 -19.52 -11.94
CA LYS A 135 -1.89 -18.70 -13.06
C LYS A 135 -0.80 -19.39 -13.90
N THR A 136 -0.16 -20.41 -13.33
CA THR A 136 0.94 -21.17 -13.96
C THR A 136 0.44 -22.21 -14.94
N THR A 137 -0.87 -22.45 -15.00
CA THR A 137 -1.46 -23.47 -15.86
C THR A 137 -2.36 -22.81 -16.89
N PHE A 138 -2.17 -23.15 -18.16
CA PHE A 138 -3.09 -22.76 -19.21
C PHE A 138 -4.37 -23.60 -19.09
N VAL A 139 -5.52 -22.94 -18.97
CA VAL A 139 -6.83 -23.58 -18.88
C VAL A 139 -7.78 -23.03 -19.94
N GLY A 140 -8.75 -23.84 -20.35
CA GLY A 140 -9.84 -23.37 -21.20
C GLY A 140 -10.73 -22.35 -20.51
N LYS A 141 -11.42 -21.53 -21.31
CA LYS A 141 -12.30 -20.44 -20.86
C LYS A 141 -13.33 -20.89 -19.81
N ASP A 142 -13.97 -22.05 -20.03
CA ASP A 142 -15.05 -22.52 -19.15
C ASP A 142 -14.54 -22.85 -17.75
N ARG A 143 -13.34 -23.44 -17.63
CA ARG A 143 -12.73 -23.74 -16.32
C ARG A 143 -12.41 -22.46 -15.57
N LEU A 144 -11.89 -21.45 -16.27
CA LEU A 144 -11.63 -20.15 -15.67
C LEU A 144 -12.93 -19.49 -15.20
N GLN A 145 -14.00 -19.54 -16.00
CA GLN A 145 -15.31 -19.01 -15.62
C GLN A 145 -15.86 -19.68 -14.36
N ILE A 146 -15.80 -21.03 -14.29
CA ILE A 146 -16.23 -21.77 -13.10
C ILE A 146 -15.43 -21.34 -11.87
N ALA A 147 -14.10 -21.23 -11.99
CA ALA A 147 -13.25 -20.79 -10.88
C ALA A 147 -13.58 -19.37 -10.39
N VAL A 148 -13.92 -18.47 -11.31
CA VAL A 148 -14.34 -17.09 -10.98
C VAL A 148 -15.70 -17.08 -10.29
N PHE A 149 -16.70 -17.80 -10.81
CA PHE A 149 -18.02 -17.87 -10.20
C PHE A 149 -17.96 -18.50 -8.80
N ASP A 150 -17.26 -19.61 -8.66
CA ASP A 150 -17.09 -20.29 -7.38
C ASP A 150 -16.27 -19.45 -6.39
N GLY A 151 -15.23 -18.75 -6.85
CA GLY A 151 -14.49 -17.78 -6.05
C GLY A 151 -15.37 -16.63 -5.55
N THR A 152 -16.31 -16.16 -6.38
CA THR A 152 -17.27 -15.09 -6.03
C THR A 152 -18.24 -15.53 -4.94
N ILE A 153 -18.81 -16.73 -5.08
CA ILE A 153 -19.70 -17.33 -4.08
C ILE A 153 -18.99 -17.44 -2.74
N VAL A 154 -17.78 -18.02 -2.71
CA VAL A 154 -17.05 -18.21 -1.46
C VAL A 154 -16.58 -16.90 -0.86
N PHE A 155 -16.24 -15.91 -1.67
CA PHE A 155 -15.82 -14.60 -1.16
C PHE A 155 -16.96 -13.88 -0.44
N ASN A 156 -18.15 -13.85 -1.06
CA ASN A 156 -19.29 -13.12 -0.53
C ASN A 156 -20.00 -13.87 0.60
N ASP A 157 -20.33 -15.15 0.37
CA ASP A 157 -21.27 -15.88 1.22
C ASP A 157 -20.61 -17.05 1.98
N GLY A 158 -19.37 -17.40 1.61
CA GLY A 158 -18.61 -18.47 2.23
C GLY A 158 -18.79 -19.84 1.56
N GLU A 159 -18.11 -20.83 2.13
CA GLU A 159 -18.04 -22.21 1.62
C GLU A 159 -19.39 -22.91 1.68
N MET A 160 -20.21 -22.60 2.69
CA MET A 160 -21.55 -23.17 2.82
C MET A 160 -22.45 -22.88 1.61
N GLN A 161 -22.27 -21.76 0.92
CA GLN A 161 -23.13 -21.37 -0.21
C GLN A 161 -22.95 -22.29 -1.43
N ARG A 162 -21.85 -23.03 -1.53
CA ARG A 162 -21.67 -24.09 -2.53
C ARG A 162 -22.73 -25.18 -2.42
N CYS A 163 -23.34 -25.35 -1.24
CA CYS A 163 -24.42 -26.33 -1.07
C CYS A 163 -25.60 -26.07 -2.00
N ASP A 164 -25.90 -24.81 -2.31
CA ASP A 164 -27.03 -24.47 -3.18
C ASP A 164 -26.69 -24.75 -4.64
N VAL A 165 -25.46 -24.46 -5.06
CA VAL A 165 -24.95 -24.86 -6.38
C VAL A 165 -25.05 -26.37 -6.58
N PHE A 166 -24.63 -27.16 -5.59
CA PHE A 166 -24.73 -28.62 -5.67
C PHE A 166 -26.17 -29.11 -5.78
N LYS A 167 -27.12 -28.51 -5.06
CA LYS A 167 -28.54 -28.87 -5.17
C LYS A 167 -29.07 -28.59 -6.57
N GLU A 168 -28.74 -27.44 -7.15
CA GLU A 168 -29.18 -27.09 -8.52
C GLU A 168 -28.56 -28.02 -9.57
N LEU A 169 -27.37 -28.55 -9.32
CA LEU A 169 -26.77 -29.61 -10.13
C LEU A 169 -27.36 -31.01 -9.87
N GLY A 170 -28.38 -31.14 -9.03
CA GLY A 170 -29.01 -32.41 -8.67
C GLY A 170 -28.20 -33.26 -7.68
N LEU A 171 -27.18 -32.69 -7.03
CA LEU A 171 -26.30 -33.40 -6.10
C LEU A 171 -26.80 -33.26 -4.66
N LYS A 172 -26.92 -34.41 -3.97
CA LYS A 172 -27.30 -34.43 -2.55
C LYS A 172 -26.12 -34.07 -1.66
N VAL A 173 -26.24 -32.96 -0.94
CA VAL A 173 -25.21 -32.52 0.02
C VAL A 173 -25.38 -33.25 1.36
N GLY A 174 -24.43 -34.14 1.67
CA GLY A 174 -24.39 -34.92 2.91
C GLY A 174 -23.95 -34.14 4.16
N TYR A 175 -24.11 -34.76 5.33
CA TYR A 175 -23.76 -34.17 6.63
C TYR A 175 -22.28 -33.79 6.73
N HIS A 176 -21.37 -34.70 6.39
CA HIS A 176 -19.92 -34.46 6.50
C HIS A 176 -19.45 -33.32 5.58
N GLN A 177 -20.05 -33.17 4.39
CA GLN A 177 -19.76 -32.07 3.48
C GLN A 177 -20.13 -30.72 4.10
N LYS A 178 -21.37 -30.60 4.63
CA LYS A 178 -21.81 -29.38 5.34
C LYS A 178 -20.94 -29.09 6.55
N SER A 179 -20.58 -30.12 7.32
CA SER A 179 -19.68 -29.97 8.46
C SER A 179 -18.30 -29.46 8.04
N GLY A 180 -17.77 -29.95 6.92
CA GLY A 180 -16.51 -29.47 6.33
C GLY A 180 -16.56 -28.00 5.94
N PHE A 181 -17.60 -27.60 5.21
CA PHE A 181 -17.79 -26.19 4.80
C PHE A 181 -17.94 -25.25 5.99
N ARG A 182 -18.74 -25.61 7.00
CA ARG A 182 -18.84 -24.82 8.25
C ARG A 182 -17.48 -24.64 8.93
N LYS A 183 -16.64 -25.69 8.95
CA LYS A 183 -15.30 -25.62 9.54
C LYS A 183 -14.40 -24.66 8.75
N LEU A 184 -14.43 -24.71 7.42
CA LEU A 184 -13.66 -23.80 6.57
C LEU A 184 -14.10 -22.35 6.76
N ASP A 185 -15.41 -22.09 6.81
CA ASP A 185 -15.95 -20.76 7.08
C ASP A 185 -15.56 -20.25 8.47
N SER A 186 -15.65 -21.09 9.50
CA SER A 186 -15.20 -20.76 10.86
C SER A 186 -13.71 -20.40 10.90
N ASN A 187 -12.87 -21.17 10.19
CA ASN A 187 -11.43 -20.89 10.10
C ASN A 187 -11.16 -19.57 9.39
N ARG A 188 -11.89 -19.28 8.30
CA ARG A 188 -11.79 -18.01 7.56
C ARG A 188 -12.09 -16.82 8.45
N VAL A 189 -13.21 -16.87 9.19
CA VAL A 189 -13.61 -15.80 10.14
C VAL A 189 -12.56 -15.64 11.24
N THR A 190 -12.13 -16.73 11.86
CA THR A 190 -11.10 -16.71 12.92
C THR A 190 -9.78 -16.11 12.41
N ALA A 191 -9.36 -16.46 11.20
CA ALA A 191 -8.16 -15.91 10.59
C ALA A 191 -8.29 -14.40 10.35
N ALA A 192 -9.43 -13.94 9.83
CA ALA A 192 -9.71 -12.52 9.61
C ALA A 192 -9.67 -11.73 10.94
N GLU A 193 -10.33 -12.23 11.99
CA GLU A 193 -10.28 -11.62 13.32
C GLU A 193 -8.85 -11.55 13.87
N LYS A 194 -8.07 -12.63 13.70
CA LYS A 194 -6.66 -12.66 14.12
C LYS A 194 -5.84 -11.60 13.39
N GLN A 195 -6.08 -11.37 12.10
CA GLN A 195 -5.39 -10.33 11.35
C GLN A 195 -5.79 -8.92 11.80
N ILE A 196 -7.08 -8.68 12.08
CA ILE A 196 -7.53 -7.41 12.67
C ILE A 196 -6.82 -7.16 14.00
N ARG A 197 -6.77 -8.18 14.88
CA ARG A 197 -6.08 -8.08 16.17
C ARG A 197 -4.58 -7.79 16.01
N LYS A 198 -3.91 -8.46 15.07
CA LYS A 198 -2.49 -8.20 14.75
C LYS A 198 -2.28 -6.76 14.27
N GLY A 199 -3.11 -6.29 13.33
CA GLY A 199 -3.05 -4.92 12.83
C GLY A 199 -3.27 -3.89 13.95
N ASN A 200 -4.19 -4.15 14.87
CA ASN A 200 -4.42 -3.29 16.03
C ASN A 200 -3.24 -3.31 17.02
N LYS A 201 -2.64 -4.49 17.26
CA LYS A 201 -1.43 -4.62 18.10
C LYS A 201 -0.25 -3.88 17.48
N GLN A 202 -0.06 -3.99 16.17
CA GLN A 202 0.97 -3.24 15.43
C GLN A 202 0.72 -1.74 15.50
N LYS A 203 -0.53 -1.27 15.29
CA LYS A 203 -0.89 0.15 15.46
C LYS A 203 -0.60 0.65 16.88
N ARG A 204 -0.86 -0.16 17.91
CA ARG A 204 -0.56 0.18 19.30
C ARG A 204 0.94 0.25 19.57
N ALA A 205 1.70 -0.76 19.16
CA ALA A 205 3.15 -0.77 19.27
C ALA A 205 3.79 0.41 18.50
N GLN A 206 3.23 0.75 17.34
CA GLN A 206 3.69 1.88 16.55
C GLN A 206 3.45 3.22 17.25
N ARG A 207 2.32 3.41 17.94
CA ARG A 207 2.10 4.60 18.78
C ARG A 207 3.13 4.70 19.91
N THR A 208 3.46 3.58 20.56
CA THR A 208 4.47 3.55 21.62
C THR A 208 5.87 3.86 21.09
N ILE A 209 6.26 3.30 19.94
CA ILE A 209 7.56 3.60 19.31
C ILE A 209 7.63 5.06 18.86
N MET A 210 6.54 5.61 18.29
CA MET A 210 6.49 7.02 17.90
C MET A 210 6.65 7.95 19.10
N ALA A 211 6.00 7.67 20.24
CA ALA A 211 6.19 8.46 21.46
C ALA A 211 7.65 8.46 21.95
N VAL A 212 8.33 7.31 21.86
CA VAL A 212 9.76 7.19 22.22
C VAL A 212 10.69 7.84 21.19
N GLN A 213 10.30 7.88 19.91
CA GLN A 213 11.07 8.54 18.85
C GLN A 213 10.92 10.07 18.89
N GLU A 214 9.75 10.58 19.27
CA GLU A 214 9.52 12.00 19.55
C GLU A 214 10.40 12.50 20.71
N GLU A 215 10.62 11.68 21.75
CA GLU A 215 11.56 11.99 22.84
C GLU A 215 13.04 12.00 22.41
N ASN A 216 13.41 11.23 21.38
CA ASN A 216 14.80 11.05 20.94
C ASN A 216 15.18 11.80 19.65
N GLY A 217 14.24 12.54 19.04
CA GLY A 217 14.48 13.37 17.86
C GLY A 217 14.81 12.62 16.55
N ASP A 218 14.52 11.32 16.47
CA ASP A 218 14.80 10.48 15.30
C ASP A 218 13.52 9.88 14.70
N ASP A 219 12.87 10.67 13.84
CA ASP A 219 11.61 10.33 13.16
C ASP A 219 11.83 9.34 12.00
N SER A 220 12.02 8.07 12.36
CA SER A 220 12.06 6.97 11.40
C SER A 220 10.68 6.31 11.25
N TYR A 221 9.88 6.81 10.30
CA TYR A 221 8.64 6.16 9.90
C TYR A 221 8.88 4.69 9.49
N LEU A 222 8.23 3.76 10.20
CA LEU A 222 8.16 2.36 9.84
C LEU A 222 6.88 2.09 9.05
N ALA A 223 7.02 1.62 7.80
CA ALA A 223 5.90 1.27 6.94
C ALA A 223 5.01 0.22 7.62
N GLY A 224 3.69 0.43 7.55
CA GLY A 224 2.69 -0.53 8.00
C GLY A 224 2.94 -1.88 7.33
N GLY A 225 3.26 -2.88 8.15
CA GLY A 225 3.52 -4.23 7.72
C GLY A 225 2.26 -4.90 7.17
N HIS A 226 2.47 -5.76 6.18
CA HIS A 226 1.51 -6.78 5.75
C HIS A 226 1.17 -7.73 6.91
#